data_AF-A0A8H5BVQ9-F1
#
_entry.id   AF-A0A8H5BVQ9-F1
#
_cell.length_a   1.000
_cell.length_b   1.000
_cell.length_c   1.000
_cell.angle_alpha   90.00
_cell.angle_beta   90.00
_cell.angle_gamma   90.00
#
_symmetry.space_group_name_H-M   'P 1'
#
loop_
_entity.id
_entity.type
_entity.pdbx_description
1 polymer ?
#
loop_
_entity_poly.entity_id
_entity_poly.type
_entity_poly.pdbx_seq_one_letter_code
_entity_poly.pdbx_strand_id
1 'polypeptide(L)'
;MASRDRLQAIRAQRAAADNLELSSNVHHNGNPTSPSTNGALSPRDAFLAEDAAIEAEIRRMRENVLQISALRSRSLNAIDDSSQADTNRLSSLTEETRAAMQEIKARIKALEAAPATTDAQLRSNRISVLRSHFLEALQDYQREEQEGRARSRQRVERQLKIVKPDATAEEVAEAVNGGGEQIFSQALMNSTRYAESRQALREVQQRQQDIVKVEQTLAELAQLFQEMATLVEQQDVVINNVETTAQAVNVDTERGAKHTEDAVVHARAYRKKRWICFFIFVFVLVVLAIVLGIVFGKK
;
A
#
# COMPACT_ATOMS: atom_id res chain seq x y z
N MET A 1 47.04 -36.27 -17.87
CA MET A 1 47.04 -36.24 -19.35
C MET A 1 45.63 -36.14 -19.96
N ALA A 2 44.59 -36.75 -19.37
CA ALA A 2 43.22 -36.74 -19.93
C ALA A 2 42.49 -35.37 -20.02
N SER A 3 42.94 -34.34 -19.31
CA SER A 3 42.30 -33.01 -19.31
C SER A 3 42.75 -32.08 -20.44
N ARG A 4 43.89 -32.36 -21.09
CA ARG A 4 44.38 -31.59 -22.25
C ARG A 4 43.70 -32.03 -23.56
N ASP A 5 43.40 -33.32 -23.70
CA ASP A 5 42.71 -33.86 -24.89
C ASP A 5 41.26 -33.37 -25.01
N ARG A 6 40.55 -33.22 -23.89
CA ARG A 6 39.17 -32.71 -23.89
C ARG A 6 39.08 -31.25 -24.34
N LEU A 7 40.09 -30.44 -24.04
CA LEU A 7 40.15 -29.02 -24.45
C LEU A 7 40.48 -28.85 -25.93
N GLN A 8 41.25 -29.77 -26.52
CA GLN A 8 41.51 -29.77 -27.97
C GLN A 8 40.30 -30.27 -28.77
N ALA A 9 39.58 -31.27 -28.26
CA ALA A 9 38.33 -31.76 -28.87
C ALA A 9 37.24 -30.67 -28.93
N ILE A 10 37.10 -29.87 -27.86
CA ILE A 10 36.10 -28.78 -27.79
C ILE A 10 36.47 -27.62 -28.74
N ARG A 11 37.76 -27.32 -28.91
CA ARG A 11 38.20 -26.30 -29.88
C ARG A 11 38.04 -26.75 -31.34
N ALA A 12 38.23 -28.04 -31.63
CA ALA A 12 38.00 -28.59 -32.96
C ALA A 12 36.50 -28.60 -33.35
N GLN A 13 35.60 -28.89 -32.40
CA GLN A 13 34.16 -28.80 -32.64
C GLN A 13 33.67 -27.37 -32.87
N ARG A 14 34.27 -26.37 -32.20
CA ARG A 14 33.90 -24.96 -32.36
C ARG A 14 34.37 -24.38 -33.71
N ALA A 15 35.55 -24.78 -34.19
CA ALA A 15 36.05 -24.38 -35.51
C ALA A 15 35.31 -25.07 -36.68
N ALA A 16 34.73 -26.25 -36.46
CA ALA A 16 33.88 -26.92 -37.44
C ALA A 16 32.47 -26.29 -37.52
N ALA A 17 31.94 -25.76 -36.42
CA ALA A 17 30.66 -25.04 -36.40
C ALA A 17 30.75 -23.68 -37.11
N ASP A 18 31.82 -22.91 -36.91
CA ASP A 18 32.02 -21.62 -37.57
C ASP A 18 32.20 -21.73 -39.10
N ASN A 19 32.71 -22.86 -39.61
CA ASN A 19 32.85 -23.10 -41.06
C ASN A 19 31.55 -23.58 -41.74
N LEU A 20 30.53 -24.00 -40.96
CA LEU A 20 29.25 -24.46 -41.47
C LEU A 20 28.23 -23.30 -41.63
N GLU A 21 28.45 -22.15 -41.01
CA GLU A 21 27.60 -20.96 -41.16
C GLU A 21 27.93 -20.10 -42.40
N LEU A 22 29.03 -20.38 -43.12
CA LEU A 22 29.48 -19.55 -44.25
C LEU A 22 29.17 -20.13 -45.65
N SER A 23 28.37 -21.19 -45.78
CA SER A 23 28.13 -21.84 -47.08
C SER A 23 26.68 -22.24 -47.43
N SER A 24 25.65 -21.70 -46.78
CA SER A 24 24.26 -22.01 -47.16
C SER A 24 23.47 -20.80 -47.68
N ASN A 25 24.02 -20.05 -48.63
CA ASN A 25 23.25 -19.02 -49.32
C ASN A 25 23.51 -18.97 -50.84
N VAL A 26 23.12 -20.02 -51.59
CA VAL A 26 22.91 -19.94 -53.05
C VAL A 26 21.79 -20.90 -53.51
N HIS A 27 20.71 -20.29 -54.05
CA HIS A 27 19.69 -20.81 -54.99
C HIS A 27 18.65 -21.86 -54.53
N HIS A 28 17.42 -21.38 -54.27
CA HIS A 28 16.22 -22.00 -54.82
C HIS A 28 15.20 -20.94 -55.24
N ASN A 29 14.75 -21.03 -56.49
CA ASN A 29 13.82 -20.12 -57.16
C ASN A 29 12.36 -20.47 -56.77
N GLY A 30 11.61 -19.48 -56.28
CA GLY A 30 10.19 -19.59 -56.00
C GLY A 30 9.62 -18.28 -55.43
N ASN A 31 9.11 -17.41 -56.31
CA ASN A 31 8.20 -16.33 -55.91
C ASN A 31 6.79 -16.93 -55.68
N PRO A 32 5.84 -16.33 -54.92
CA PRO A 32 5.79 -14.96 -54.40
C PRO A 32 5.40 -14.83 -52.91
N THR A 33 5.98 -13.85 -52.22
CA THR A 33 5.28 -12.84 -51.40
C THR A 33 6.33 -12.13 -50.57
N SER A 34 6.60 -10.88 -50.92
CA SER A 34 7.27 -9.96 -50.02
C SER A 34 6.51 -9.88 -48.69
N PRO A 35 7.23 -9.72 -47.58
CA PRO A 35 7.00 -8.49 -46.84
C PRO A 35 8.34 -7.82 -46.60
N SER A 36 8.67 -6.87 -47.49
CA SER A 36 9.41 -5.70 -47.05
C SER A 36 8.38 -4.77 -46.43
N THR A 37 8.26 -4.81 -45.11
CA THR A 37 7.73 -3.67 -44.34
C THR A 37 8.51 -3.64 -43.03
N ASN A 38 9.41 -2.66 -42.94
CA ASN A 38 9.82 -1.88 -41.77
C ASN A 38 9.45 -2.46 -40.40
N GLY A 39 10.41 -2.52 -39.47
CA GLY A 39 10.29 -3.03 -38.09
C GLY A 39 9.23 -2.39 -37.19
N ALA A 40 7.96 -2.46 -37.60
CA ALA A 40 6.77 -2.14 -36.84
C ALA A 40 6.28 -3.45 -36.21
N LEU A 41 6.17 -3.44 -34.87
CA LEU A 41 5.57 -4.53 -34.10
C LEU A 41 4.18 -4.88 -34.66
N SER A 42 3.84 -6.17 -34.68
CA SER A 42 2.48 -6.59 -35.03
C SER A 42 1.48 -5.91 -34.08
N PRO A 43 0.23 -5.60 -34.50
CA PRO A 43 -0.76 -4.97 -33.62
C PRO A 43 -1.01 -5.71 -32.29
N ARG A 44 -0.87 -7.04 -32.32
CA ARG A 44 -0.90 -7.90 -31.12
C ARG A 44 0.30 -7.67 -30.21
N ASP A 45 1.51 -7.64 -30.76
CA ASP A 45 2.75 -7.47 -30.00
C ASP A 45 2.83 -6.06 -29.41
N ALA A 46 2.38 -5.05 -30.15
CA ALA A 46 2.25 -3.68 -29.65
C ALA A 46 1.26 -3.59 -28.47
N PHE A 47 0.13 -4.29 -28.55
CA PHE A 47 -0.82 -4.37 -27.44
C PHE A 47 -0.23 -5.05 -26.20
N LEU A 48 0.46 -6.19 -26.37
CA LEU A 48 1.07 -6.90 -25.25
C LEU A 48 2.22 -6.11 -24.62
N ALA A 49 2.98 -5.36 -25.42
CA ALA A 49 3.99 -4.44 -24.92
C ALA A 49 3.37 -3.31 -24.08
N GLU A 50 2.25 -2.76 -24.53
CA GLU A 50 1.51 -1.71 -23.81
C GLU A 50 0.89 -2.26 -22.50
N ASP A 51 0.28 -3.44 -22.54
CA ASP A 51 -0.23 -4.17 -21.36
C ASP A 51 0.87 -4.35 -20.29
N ALA A 52 2.04 -4.86 -20.71
CA ALA A 52 3.19 -5.05 -19.82
C ALA A 52 3.74 -3.72 -19.26
N ALA A 53 3.71 -2.65 -20.05
CA ALA A 53 4.18 -1.34 -19.65
C ALA A 53 3.23 -0.69 -18.62
N ILE A 54 1.92 -0.79 -18.80
CA ILE A 54 0.92 -0.31 -17.83
C ILE A 54 1.04 -1.10 -16.52
N GLU A 55 1.18 -2.43 -16.60
CA GLU A 55 1.45 -3.30 -15.44
C GLU A 55 2.69 -2.86 -14.65
N ALA A 56 3.78 -2.54 -15.34
CA ALA A 56 5.00 -2.05 -14.70
C ALA A 56 4.78 -0.70 -14.01
N GLU A 57 3.99 0.18 -14.61
CA GLU A 57 3.65 1.49 -14.04
C GLU A 57 2.77 1.36 -12.80
N ILE A 58 1.78 0.46 -12.80
CA ILE A 58 0.96 0.13 -11.62
C ILE A 58 1.84 -0.38 -10.47
N ARG A 59 2.81 -1.26 -10.76
CA ARG A 59 3.77 -1.73 -9.74
C ARG A 59 4.61 -0.58 -9.17
N ARG A 60 5.15 0.29 -10.04
CA ARG A 60 5.91 1.47 -9.60
C ARG A 60 5.06 2.42 -8.76
N MET A 61 3.80 2.60 -9.11
CA MET A 61 2.85 3.40 -8.32
C MET A 61 2.67 2.81 -6.91
N ARG A 62 2.47 1.49 -6.79
CA ARG A 62 2.39 0.81 -5.48
C ARG A 62 3.67 1.01 -4.66
N GLU A 63 4.85 0.91 -5.29
CA GLU A 63 6.13 1.17 -4.64
C GLU A 63 6.25 2.62 -4.14
N ASN A 64 5.83 3.60 -4.95
CA ASN A 64 5.81 5.00 -4.54
C ASN A 64 4.89 5.23 -3.33
N VAL A 65 3.71 4.62 -3.31
CA VAL A 65 2.76 4.71 -2.18
C VAL A 65 3.41 4.20 -0.89
N LEU A 66 4.12 3.08 -0.93
CA LEU A 66 4.86 2.56 0.22
C LEU A 66 5.96 3.54 0.69
N GLN A 67 6.69 4.16 -0.25
CA GLN A 67 7.71 5.16 0.08
C GLN A 67 7.10 6.43 0.68
N ILE A 68 5.97 6.90 0.16
CA ILE A 68 5.20 8.04 0.68
C ILE A 68 4.79 7.75 2.13
N SER A 69 4.21 6.57 2.40
CA SER A 69 3.79 6.17 3.74
C SER A 69 4.98 6.13 4.71
N ALA A 70 6.11 5.55 4.31
CA ALA A 70 7.32 5.47 5.12
C ALA A 70 7.91 6.85 5.44
N LEU A 71 8.04 7.73 4.43
CA LEU A 71 8.55 9.10 4.60
C LEU A 71 7.61 9.94 5.48
N ARG A 72 6.30 9.82 5.27
CA ARG A 72 5.31 10.54 6.08
C ARG A 72 5.34 10.07 7.53
N SER A 73 5.39 8.76 7.77
CA SER A 73 5.52 8.18 9.12
C SER A 73 6.79 8.68 9.82
N ARG A 74 7.92 8.74 9.11
CA ARG A 74 9.16 9.33 9.62
C ARG A 74 8.99 10.81 9.95
N SER A 75 8.39 11.60 9.06
CA SER A 75 8.14 13.03 9.27
C SER A 75 7.21 13.31 10.45
N LEU A 76 6.29 12.39 10.74
CA LEU A 76 5.45 12.46 11.92
C LEU A 76 6.32 12.22 13.16
N ASN A 77 7.12 11.17 13.18
CA ASN A 77 7.88 10.77 14.38
C ASN A 77 9.13 11.63 14.67
N ALA A 78 9.63 12.38 13.70
CA ALA A 78 10.77 13.29 13.91
C ALA A 78 10.37 14.47 14.80
N ILE A 79 11.18 14.75 15.83
CA ILE A 79 10.95 15.82 16.82
C ILE A 79 11.44 17.19 16.29
N ASP A 80 12.44 17.21 15.40
CA ASP A 80 12.96 18.45 14.78
C ASP A 80 13.75 18.19 13.47
N ASP A 81 13.85 16.93 13.02
CA ASP A 81 14.88 16.48 12.06
C ASP A 81 14.28 15.79 10.81
N SER A 82 13.05 16.15 10.42
CA SER A 82 12.63 15.83 9.06
C SER A 82 13.48 16.66 8.11
N SER A 83 14.52 16.05 7.57
CA SER A 83 15.42 16.72 6.65
C SER A 83 14.61 17.39 5.54
N GLN A 84 15.01 18.58 5.12
CA GLN A 84 14.36 19.24 3.99
C GLN A 84 14.39 18.35 2.72
N ALA A 85 15.37 17.44 2.65
CA ALA A 85 15.41 16.36 1.67
C ALA A 85 14.21 15.39 1.77
N ASP A 86 13.83 14.93 2.96
CA ASP A 86 12.68 14.03 3.15
C ASP A 86 11.35 14.70 2.74
N THR A 87 11.18 15.98 3.08
CA THR A 87 9.97 16.74 2.70
C THR A 87 9.89 16.97 1.19
N ASN A 88 11.01 17.34 0.56
CA ASN A 88 11.10 17.47 -0.90
C ASN A 88 10.86 16.13 -1.59
N ARG A 89 11.41 15.03 -1.05
CA ARG A 89 11.22 13.68 -1.60
C ARG A 89 9.78 13.22 -1.47
N LEU A 90 9.12 13.48 -0.34
CA LEU A 90 7.70 13.20 -0.14
C LEU A 90 6.85 13.95 -1.17
N SER A 91 7.14 15.24 -1.39
CA SER A 91 6.45 16.05 -2.39
C SER A 91 6.67 15.51 -3.81
N SER A 92 7.91 15.19 -4.19
CA SER A 92 8.21 14.64 -5.53
C SER A 92 7.49 13.31 -5.76
N LEU A 93 7.54 12.40 -4.79
CA LEU A 93 6.86 11.11 -4.90
C LEU A 93 5.34 11.26 -4.99
N THR A 94 4.76 12.22 -4.26
CA THR A 94 3.32 12.49 -4.32
C THR A 94 2.92 12.97 -5.72
N GLU A 95 3.65 13.94 -6.29
CA GLU A 95 3.40 14.43 -7.65
C GLU A 95 3.67 13.36 -8.73
N GLU A 96 4.75 12.60 -8.60
CA GLU A 96 5.06 11.48 -9.49
C GLU A 96 3.94 10.41 -9.47
N THR A 97 3.43 10.09 -8.29
CA THR A 97 2.33 9.12 -8.13
C THR A 97 1.04 9.66 -8.71
N ARG A 98 0.74 10.95 -8.52
CA ARG A 98 -0.41 11.62 -9.11
C ARG A 98 -0.37 11.59 -10.64
N ALA A 99 0.79 11.90 -11.22
CA ALA A 99 1.00 11.85 -12.66
C ALA A 99 0.81 10.43 -13.20
N ALA A 100 1.44 9.43 -12.57
CA ALA A 100 1.31 8.03 -12.94
C ALA A 100 -0.16 7.54 -12.90
N MET A 101 -0.94 7.93 -11.88
CA MET A 101 -2.36 7.59 -11.81
C MET A 101 -3.16 8.12 -13.01
N GLN A 102 -2.89 9.36 -13.44
CA GLN A 102 -3.58 9.95 -14.60
C GLN A 102 -3.11 9.31 -15.91
N GLU A 103 -1.83 8.98 -16.03
CA GLU A 103 -1.24 8.31 -17.19
C GLU A 103 -1.79 6.88 -17.34
N ILE A 104 -1.72 6.07 -16.29
CA ILE A 104 -2.30 4.71 -16.25
C ILE A 104 -3.77 4.74 -16.68
N LYS A 105 -4.56 5.65 -16.10
CA LYS A 105 -5.97 5.83 -16.47
C LYS A 105 -6.13 6.12 -17.96
N ALA A 106 -5.40 7.11 -18.48
CA ALA A 106 -5.51 7.53 -19.87
C ALA A 106 -5.15 6.39 -20.83
N ARG A 107 -4.10 5.62 -20.50
CA ARG A 107 -3.61 4.48 -21.28
C ARG A 107 -4.61 3.33 -21.27
N ILE A 108 -5.20 2.98 -20.11
CA ILE A 108 -6.27 1.97 -20.03
C ILE A 108 -7.49 2.40 -20.87
N LYS A 109 -7.94 3.65 -20.76
CA LYS A 109 -9.05 4.18 -21.59
C LYS A 109 -8.72 4.18 -23.09
N ALA A 110 -7.47 4.45 -23.46
CA ALA A 110 -7.03 4.37 -24.85
C ALA A 110 -7.07 2.93 -25.37
N LEU A 111 -6.67 1.94 -24.56
CA LEU A 111 -6.78 0.52 -24.91
C LEU A 111 -8.24 0.07 -25.07
N GLU A 112 -9.15 0.58 -24.25
CA GLU A 112 -10.60 0.33 -24.33
C GLU A 112 -11.23 0.93 -25.59
N ALA A 113 -10.80 2.14 -25.99
CA ALA A 113 -11.32 2.82 -27.17
C ALA A 113 -10.77 2.25 -28.50
N ALA A 114 -9.66 1.52 -28.45
CA ALA A 114 -9.02 0.96 -29.64
C ALA A 114 -9.87 -0.18 -30.25
N PRO A 115 -10.17 -0.14 -31.57
CA PRO A 115 -10.99 -1.16 -32.21
C PRO A 115 -10.30 -2.53 -32.15
N ALA A 116 -11.02 -3.53 -31.66
CA ALA A 116 -10.52 -4.91 -31.59
C ALA A 116 -10.83 -5.66 -32.89
N THR A 117 -9.92 -5.60 -33.87
CA THR A 117 -10.07 -6.32 -35.16
C THR A 117 -9.67 -7.79 -35.07
N THR A 118 -8.76 -8.14 -34.15
CA THR A 118 -8.25 -9.49 -33.89
C THR A 118 -8.03 -9.66 -32.39
N ASP A 119 -8.18 -10.89 -31.86
CA ASP A 119 -7.95 -11.22 -30.44
C ASP A 119 -8.82 -10.41 -29.45
N ALA A 120 -10.05 -10.04 -29.85
CA ALA A 120 -10.92 -9.16 -29.06
C ALA A 120 -11.15 -9.66 -27.62
N GLN A 121 -11.35 -10.96 -27.44
CA GLN A 121 -11.55 -11.56 -26.12
C GLN A 121 -10.28 -11.53 -25.27
N LEU A 122 -9.11 -11.80 -25.84
CA LEU A 122 -7.83 -11.67 -25.14
C LEU A 122 -7.60 -10.23 -24.70
N ARG A 123 -7.81 -9.26 -25.60
CA ARG A 123 -7.66 -7.83 -25.30
C ARG A 123 -8.60 -7.39 -24.21
N SER A 124 -9.89 -7.75 -24.31
CA SER A 124 -10.90 -7.43 -23.28
C SER A 124 -10.51 -7.99 -21.91
N ASN A 125 -10.10 -9.26 -21.86
CA ASN A 125 -9.69 -9.90 -20.60
C ASN A 125 -8.47 -9.20 -19.97
N ARG A 126 -7.45 -8.86 -20.79
CA ARG A 126 -6.24 -8.17 -20.31
C ARG A 126 -6.54 -6.77 -19.80
N ILE A 127 -7.33 -6.00 -20.54
CA ILE A 127 -7.78 -4.67 -20.13
C ILE A 127 -8.58 -4.74 -18.81
N SER A 128 -9.43 -5.77 -18.64
CA SER A 128 -10.17 -5.99 -17.40
C SER A 128 -9.24 -6.25 -16.21
N VAL A 129 -8.19 -7.07 -16.40
CA VAL A 129 -7.17 -7.33 -15.37
C VAL A 129 -6.40 -6.05 -15.02
N LEU A 130 -5.93 -5.29 -16.02
CA LEU A 130 -5.26 -4.00 -15.80
C LEU A 130 -6.13 -3.05 -14.97
N ARG A 131 -7.43 -2.98 -15.29
CA ARG A 131 -8.39 -2.18 -14.55
C ARG A 131 -8.52 -2.63 -13.10
N SER A 132 -8.65 -3.94 -12.85
CA SER A 132 -8.73 -4.49 -11.49
C SER A 132 -7.48 -4.14 -10.68
N HIS A 133 -6.29 -4.40 -11.23
CA HIS A 133 -5.03 -4.09 -10.55
C HIS A 133 -4.86 -2.59 -10.29
N PHE A 134 -5.29 -1.74 -11.22
CA PHE A 134 -5.27 -0.29 -11.00
C PHE A 134 -6.22 0.13 -9.88
N LEU A 135 -7.47 -0.36 -9.88
CA LEU A 135 -8.46 -0.09 -8.82
C LEU A 135 -7.98 -0.56 -7.44
N GLU A 136 -7.40 -1.76 -7.36
CA GLU A 136 -6.78 -2.28 -6.14
C GLU A 136 -5.66 -1.35 -5.65
N ALA A 137 -4.79 -0.90 -6.56
CA ALA A 137 -3.70 -0.01 -6.20
C ALA A 137 -4.18 1.38 -5.76
N LEU A 138 -5.27 1.90 -6.35
CA LEU A 138 -5.94 3.13 -5.87
C LEU A 138 -6.53 2.93 -4.47
N GLN A 139 -7.14 1.77 -4.21
CA GLN A 139 -7.71 1.44 -2.91
C GLN A 139 -6.63 1.30 -1.82
N ASP A 140 -5.49 0.68 -2.15
CA ASP A 140 -4.34 0.62 -1.25
C ASP A 140 -3.81 2.03 -0.95
N TYR A 141 -3.71 2.88 -1.96
CA TYR A 141 -3.29 4.27 -1.75
C TYR A 141 -4.30 5.03 -0.87
N GLN A 142 -5.60 4.84 -1.10
CA GLN A 142 -6.65 5.45 -0.28
C GLN A 142 -6.52 5.03 1.20
N ARG A 143 -6.24 3.75 1.48
CA ARG A 143 -6.05 3.24 2.83
C ARG A 143 -4.86 3.92 3.52
N GLU A 144 -3.72 3.99 2.84
CA GLU A 144 -2.51 4.65 3.35
C GLU A 144 -2.74 6.15 3.63
N GLU A 145 -3.48 6.83 2.76
CA GLU A 145 -3.86 8.23 2.94
C GLU A 145 -4.80 8.42 4.13
N GLN A 146 -5.82 7.57 4.30
CA GLN A 146 -6.71 7.59 5.46
C GLN A 146 -5.96 7.37 6.78
N GLU A 147 -5.04 6.40 6.82
CA GLU A 147 -4.17 6.18 7.97
C GLU A 147 -3.29 7.39 8.26
N GLY A 148 -2.72 8.00 7.22
CA GLY A 148 -1.95 9.23 7.32
C GLY A 148 -2.76 10.38 7.95
N ARG A 149 -3.99 10.58 7.47
CA ARG A 149 -4.93 11.57 8.03
C ARG A 149 -5.21 11.30 9.51
N ALA A 150 -5.50 10.05 9.88
CA ALA A 150 -5.77 9.67 11.26
C ALA A 150 -4.57 9.95 12.19
N ARG A 151 -3.35 9.65 11.73
CA ARG A 151 -2.11 9.96 12.48
C ARG A 151 -1.90 11.47 12.64
N SER A 152 -2.09 12.26 11.57
CA SER A 152 -1.99 13.73 11.66
C SER A 152 -3.01 14.32 12.63
N ARG A 153 -4.26 13.83 12.62
CA ARG A 153 -5.30 14.22 13.58
C ARG A 153 -4.90 13.94 15.02
N GLN A 154 -4.40 12.74 15.30
CA GLN A 154 -3.92 12.38 16.63
C GLN A 154 -2.78 13.28 17.10
N ARG A 155 -1.92 13.75 16.19
CA ARG A 155 -0.83 14.68 16.51
C ARG A 155 -1.34 16.07 16.84
N VAL A 156 -2.29 16.58 16.05
CA VAL A 156 -2.96 17.87 16.36
C VAL A 156 -3.61 17.82 17.73
N GLU A 157 -4.35 16.75 18.05
CA GLU A 157 -4.99 16.58 19.35
C GLU A 157 -3.97 16.59 20.50
N ARG A 158 -2.86 15.84 20.37
CA ARG A 158 -1.80 15.81 21.39
C ARG A 158 -1.17 17.19 21.61
N GLN A 159 -0.89 17.92 20.53
CA GLN A 159 -0.32 19.26 20.62
C GLN A 159 -1.29 20.27 21.20
N LEU A 160 -2.59 20.17 20.88
CA LEU A 160 -3.62 20.99 21.51
C LEU A 160 -3.68 20.76 23.02
N LYS A 161 -3.61 19.50 23.47
CA LYS A 161 -3.63 19.16 24.90
C LYS A 161 -2.41 19.66 25.68
N ILE A 162 -1.29 19.98 25.03
CA ILE A 162 -0.13 20.62 25.68
C ILE A 162 -0.44 22.07 26.03
N VAL A 163 -1.17 22.79 25.16
CA VAL A 163 -1.49 24.21 25.35
C VAL A 163 -2.80 24.39 26.11
N LYS A 164 -3.78 23.52 25.87
CA LYS A 164 -5.09 23.47 26.53
C LYS A 164 -5.41 22.05 27.01
N PRO A 165 -4.99 21.66 28.22
CA PRO A 165 -5.19 20.30 28.76
C PRO A 165 -6.66 19.91 28.92
N ASP A 166 -7.54 20.89 29.08
CA ASP A 166 -8.99 20.80 29.27
C ASP A 166 -9.78 20.96 27.95
N ALA A 167 -9.13 20.84 26.79
CA ALA A 167 -9.78 20.96 25.49
C ALA A 167 -10.91 19.94 25.31
N THR A 168 -12.08 20.43 24.90
CA THR A 168 -13.27 19.61 24.60
C THR A 168 -13.11 18.87 23.26
N ALA A 169 -13.94 17.86 23.04
CA ALA A 169 -13.92 17.11 21.77
C ALA A 169 -14.26 18.00 20.56
N GLU A 170 -15.12 19.00 20.74
CA GLU A 170 -15.48 19.98 19.71
C GLU A 170 -14.30 20.91 19.38
N GLU A 171 -13.59 21.41 20.40
CA GLU A 171 -12.38 22.21 20.20
C GLU A 171 -11.26 21.42 19.51
N VAL A 172 -11.11 20.12 19.82
CA VAL A 172 -10.18 19.23 19.11
C VAL A 172 -10.58 19.08 17.64
N ALA A 173 -11.86 18.86 17.36
CA ALA A 173 -12.35 18.72 16.00
C ALA A 173 -12.19 20.02 15.19
N GLU A 174 -12.48 21.17 15.79
CA GLU A 174 -12.26 22.49 15.20
C GLU A 174 -10.77 22.73 14.94
N ALA A 175 -9.90 22.36 15.88
CA ALA A 175 -8.45 22.42 15.70
C ALA A 175 -7.93 21.51 14.59
N VAL A 176 -8.58 20.37 14.34
CA VAL A 176 -8.24 19.48 13.23
C VAL A 176 -8.69 20.05 11.88
N ASN A 177 -9.84 20.74 11.83
CA ASN A 177 -10.50 21.14 10.58
C ASN A 177 -10.17 22.56 10.08
N GLY A 178 -9.16 23.23 10.66
CA GLY A 178 -8.74 24.58 10.23
C GLY A 178 -9.09 25.72 11.20
N GLY A 179 -9.99 25.49 12.18
CA GLY A 179 -10.44 26.54 13.12
C GLY A 179 -9.57 26.71 14.37
N GLY A 180 -8.55 25.87 14.54
CA GLY A 180 -7.73 25.82 15.76
C GLY A 180 -6.90 27.04 16.07
N GLU A 181 -6.66 27.94 15.10
CA GLU A 181 -5.76 29.08 15.27
C GLU A 181 -6.26 30.03 16.37
N GLN A 182 -7.58 30.24 16.44
CA GLN A 182 -8.20 31.09 17.44
C GLN A 182 -8.14 30.44 18.83
N ILE A 183 -8.43 29.14 18.93
CA ILE A 183 -8.31 28.35 20.17
C ILE A 183 -6.87 28.37 20.70
N PHE A 184 -5.88 28.18 19.82
CA PHE A 184 -4.46 28.23 20.18
C PHE A 184 -4.02 29.62 20.60
N SER A 185 -4.48 30.68 19.93
CA SER A 185 -4.13 32.06 20.29
C SER A 185 -4.59 32.42 21.72
N GLN A 186 -5.81 32.00 22.09
CA GLN A 186 -6.35 32.22 23.43
C GLN A 186 -5.61 31.39 24.48
N ALA A 187 -5.31 30.12 24.18
CA ALA A 187 -4.58 29.25 25.08
C ALA A 187 -3.12 29.73 25.28
N LEU A 188 -2.50 30.32 24.24
CA LEU A 188 -1.17 30.90 24.30
C LEU A 188 -1.09 32.14 25.20
N MET A 189 -2.13 32.98 25.23
CA MET A 189 -2.21 34.15 26.12
C MET A 189 -2.30 33.76 27.60
N ASN A 190 -2.90 32.61 27.90
CA ASN A 190 -3.09 32.09 29.26
C ASN A 190 -1.94 31.17 29.72
N SER A 191 -1.02 30.81 28.82
CA SER A 191 0.05 29.84 29.08
C SER A 191 1.31 30.50 29.66
N THR A 192 1.78 29.99 30.79
CA THR A 192 3.08 30.35 31.38
C THR A 192 4.28 29.84 30.54
N ARG A 193 4.03 28.92 29.58
CA ARG A 193 5.05 28.25 28.74
C ARG A 193 4.94 28.72 27.29
N TYR A 194 5.09 30.03 27.08
CA TYR A 194 4.90 30.70 25.78
C TYR A 194 5.74 30.09 24.64
N ALA A 195 7.02 29.75 24.91
CA ALA A 195 7.92 29.19 23.90
C ALA A 195 7.46 27.82 23.37
N GLU A 196 7.07 26.92 24.28
CA GLU A 196 6.58 25.58 23.93
C GLU A 196 5.23 25.63 23.23
N SER A 197 4.37 26.54 23.68
CA SER A 197 3.04 26.74 23.11
C SER A 197 3.14 27.31 21.68
N ARG A 198 4.14 28.15 21.39
CA ARG A 198 4.46 28.59 20.02
C ARG A 198 4.98 27.46 19.13
N GLN A 199 5.74 26.52 19.67
CA GLN A 199 6.20 25.35 18.91
C GLN A 199 5.04 24.40 18.59
N ALA A 200 4.17 24.14 19.57
CA ALA A 200 2.96 23.35 19.38
C ALA A 200 2.05 23.94 18.29
N LEU A 201 1.86 25.26 18.27
CA LEU A 201 1.09 25.94 17.21
C LEU A 201 1.68 25.71 15.81
N ARG A 202 3.01 25.85 15.65
CA ARG A 202 3.66 25.59 14.36
C ARG A 202 3.48 24.15 13.90
N GLU A 203 3.62 23.18 14.81
CA GLU A 203 3.37 21.78 14.48
C GLU A 203 1.92 21.55 14.06
N VAL A 204 0.94 22.14 14.77
CA VAL A 204 -0.49 22.03 14.39
C VAL A 204 -0.76 22.61 13.01
N GLN A 205 -0.25 23.80 12.70
CA GLN A 205 -0.41 24.42 11.38
C GLN A 205 0.18 23.53 10.28
N GLN A 206 1.36 22.95 10.51
CA GLN A 206 1.97 22.01 9.56
C GLN A 206 1.11 20.76 9.37
N ARG A 207 0.58 20.17 10.45
CA ARG A 207 -0.29 18.98 10.36
C ARG A 207 -1.64 19.26 9.72
N GLN A 208 -2.20 20.46 9.89
CA GLN A 208 -3.39 20.88 9.15
C GLN A 208 -3.12 20.96 7.64
N GLN A 209 -1.99 21.54 7.23
CA GLN A 209 -1.60 21.55 5.83
C GLN A 209 -1.42 20.14 5.28
N ASP A 210 -0.84 19.22 6.06
CA ASP A 210 -0.75 17.81 5.70
C ASP A 210 -2.17 17.21 5.51
N ILE A 211 -3.10 17.44 6.44
CA ILE A 211 -4.49 16.95 6.35
C ILE A 211 -5.18 17.45 5.07
N VAL A 212 -5.05 18.74 4.74
CA VAL A 212 -5.64 19.31 3.53
C VAL A 212 -5.10 18.63 2.27
N LYS A 213 -3.78 18.37 2.20
CA LYS A 213 -3.18 17.65 1.08
C LYS A 213 -3.71 16.22 0.97
N VAL A 214 -3.81 15.51 2.10
CA VAL A 214 -4.41 14.17 2.13
C VAL A 214 -5.85 14.19 1.63
N GLU A 215 -6.65 15.18 2.04
CA GLU A 215 -8.04 15.31 1.60
C GLU A 215 -8.16 15.58 0.10
N GLN A 216 -7.26 16.37 -0.49
CA GLN A 216 -7.19 16.57 -1.94
C GLN A 216 -6.88 15.25 -2.66
N THR A 217 -5.87 14.51 -2.19
CA THR A 217 -5.53 13.19 -2.74
C THR A 217 -6.71 12.22 -2.64
N LEU A 218 -7.39 12.16 -1.50
CA LEU A 218 -8.56 11.29 -1.32
C LEU A 218 -9.71 11.64 -2.27
N ALA A 219 -9.94 12.94 -2.54
CA ALA A 219 -10.94 13.38 -3.49
C ALA A 219 -10.59 12.95 -4.93
N GLU A 220 -9.33 13.04 -5.30
CA GLU A 220 -8.85 12.59 -6.61
C GLU A 220 -8.93 11.08 -6.78
N LEU A 221 -8.55 10.31 -5.76
CA LEU A 221 -8.69 8.87 -5.74
C LEU A 221 -10.16 8.46 -5.93
N ALA A 222 -11.08 9.14 -5.24
CA ALA A 222 -12.51 8.90 -5.39
C ALA A 222 -13.00 9.20 -6.82
N GLN A 223 -12.54 10.31 -7.42
CA GLN A 223 -12.86 10.63 -8.81
C GLN A 223 -12.32 9.56 -9.77
N LEU A 224 -11.07 9.14 -9.62
CA LEU A 224 -10.46 8.09 -10.43
C LEU A 224 -11.21 6.76 -10.28
N PHE A 225 -11.61 6.40 -9.06
CA PHE A 225 -12.39 5.20 -8.79
C PHE A 225 -13.73 5.24 -9.54
N GLN A 226 -14.46 6.36 -9.48
CA GLN A 226 -15.71 6.54 -10.21
C GLN A 226 -15.50 6.45 -11.73
N GLU A 227 -14.44 7.06 -12.24
CA GLU A 227 -14.10 7.05 -13.67
C GLU A 227 -13.75 5.65 -14.21
N MET A 228 -13.30 4.73 -13.35
CA MET A 228 -12.92 3.36 -13.73
C MET A 228 -13.99 2.32 -13.35
N ALA A 229 -14.84 2.57 -12.36
CA ALA A 229 -15.88 1.65 -11.89
C ALA A 229 -17.11 1.55 -12.82
N THR A 230 -17.35 2.56 -13.66
CA THR A 230 -18.53 2.64 -14.56
C THR A 230 -18.62 1.53 -15.64
N LEU A 231 -17.60 0.68 -15.78
CA LEU A 231 -17.52 -0.40 -16.79
C LEU A 231 -17.45 -1.82 -16.18
N VAL A 232 -17.58 -1.96 -14.86
CA VAL A 232 -17.43 -3.26 -14.17
C VAL A 232 -18.72 -4.10 -14.20
N GLU A 233 -19.88 -3.50 -14.48
CA GLU A 233 -21.17 -4.19 -14.36
C GLU A 233 -21.49 -5.19 -15.51
N GLN A 234 -20.66 -5.26 -16.56
CA GLN A 234 -20.93 -6.13 -17.73
C GLN A 234 -20.00 -7.35 -17.87
N GLN A 235 -19.07 -7.60 -16.93
CA GLN A 235 -18.15 -8.73 -17.00
C GLN A 235 -18.17 -9.56 -15.72
N ASP A 236 -19.24 -10.34 -15.54
CA ASP A 236 -19.22 -11.53 -14.68
C ASP A 236 -18.29 -12.59 -15.29
N VAL A 237 -16.99 -12.42 -15.10
CA VAL A 237 -16.03 -13.54 -15.15
C VAL A 237 -15.36 -13.59 -13.78
N VAL A 238 -16.06 -14.25 -12.85
CA VAL A 238 -15.54 -14.89 -11.63
C VAL A 238 -14.25 -14.27 -11.08
N ILE A 239 -14.33 -13.08 -10.51
CA ILE A 239 -13.39 -12.65 -9.46
C ILE A 239 -13.94 -13.16 -8.13
N ASN A 240 -13.91 -14.48 -7.96
CA ASN A 240 -14.02 -15.04 -6.62
C ASN A 240 -12.72 -14.69 -5.88
N ASN A 241 -12.81 -13.69 -4.99
CA ASN A 241 -12.04 -13.51 -3.74
C ASN A 241 -11.77 -12.01 -3.41
N VAL A 242 -12.79 -11.15 -3.36
CA VAL A 242 -12.75 -9.90 -2.57
C VAL A 242 -14.11 -9.61 -1.92
N GLU A 243 -14.87 -10.64 -1.54
CA GLU A 243 -16.12 -10.49 -0.79
C GLU A 243 -15.85 -10.55 0.72
N THR A 244 -15.10 -9.58 1.26
CA THR A 244 -15.10 -9.31 2.72
C THR A 244 -14.63 -7.89 3.13
N THR A 245 -14.84 -6.84 2.31
CA THR A 245 -14.42 -5.48 2.74
C THR A 245 -15.47 -4.38 2.56
N ALA A 246 -16.55 -4.61 1.80
CA ALA A 246 -17.65 -3.64 1.70
C ALA A 246 -18.60 -3.63 2.92
N GLN A 247 -18.76 -4.76 3.60
CA GLN A 247 -19.53 -4.85 4.86
C GLN A 247 -18.74 -4.42 6.11
N ALA A 248 -17.42 -4.24 5.99
CA ALA A 248 -16.58 -3.79 7.11
C ALA A 248 -16.59 -2.25 7.26
N VAL A 249 -16.65 -1.50 6.15
CA VAL A 249 -16.55 -0.02 6.19
C VAL A 249 -17.78 0.64 6.84
N ASN A 250 -18.98 0.09 6.67
CA ASN A 250 -20.18 0.61 7.35
C ASN A 250 -20.37 0.08 8.78
N VAL A 251 -19.57 -0.89 9.21
CA VAL A 251 -19.68 -1.50 10.55
C VAL A 251 -18.53 -1.08 11.47
N ASP A 252 -17.39 -0.65 10.93
CA ASP A 252 -16.23 -0.19 11.72
C ASP A 252 -16.36 1.23 12.25
N THR A 253 -17.23 2.08 11.67
CA THR A 253 -17.52 3.40 12.27
C THR A 253 -18.37 3.28 13.54
N GLU A 254 -19.18 2.22 13.66
CA GLU A 254 -20.00 1.96 14.85
C GLU A 254 -19.27 1.07 15.90
N ARG A 255 -18.30 0.25 15.46
CA ARG A 255 -17.48 -0.59 16.37
C ARG A 255 -16.21 0.10 16.90
N GLY A 256 -15.75 1.18 16.28
CA GLY A 256 -14.62 1.98 16.75
C GLY A 256 -14.78 2.56 18.16
N ALA A 257 -16.03 2.68 18.65
CA ALA A 257 -16.33 3.11 20.02
C ALA A 257 -16.42 1.94 21.04
N LYS A 258 -16.46 0.67 20.61
CA LYS A 258 -16.54 -0.50 21.52
C LYS A 258 -15.20 -1.18 21.77
N HIS A 259 -14.21 -1.01 20.90
CA HIS A 259 -12.90 -1.67 21.06
C HIS A 259 -11.96 -1.02 22.09
N THR A 260 -12.31 0.14 22.66
CA THR A 260 -11.61 0.67 23.84
C THR A 260 -12.10 0.07 25.16
N GLU A 261 -13.25 -0.60 25.18
CA GLU A 261 -13.79 -1.23 26.40
C GLU A 261 -13.34 -2.70 26.53
N ASP A 262 -13.30 -3.45 25.43
CA ASP A 262 -12.86 -4.86 25.42
C ASP A 262 -11.37 -5.04 25.75
N ALA A 263 -10.51 -4.09 25.39
CA ALA A 263 -9.08 -4.14 25.69
C ALA A 263 -8.80 -4.11 27.21
N VAL A 264 -9.65 -3.44 28.00
CA VAL A 264 -9.53 -3.39 29.46
C VAL A 264 -10.14 -4.64 30.12
N VAL A 265 -11.22 -5.18 29.55
CA VAL A 265 -11.89 -6.38 30.08
C VAL A 265 -11.05 -7.64 29.84
N HIS A 266 -10.44 -7.81 28.65
CA HIS A 266 -9.56 -8.95 28.38
C HIS A 266 -8.26 -8.90 29.21
N ALA A 267 -7.69 -7.71 29.43
CA ALA A 267 -6.51 -7.54 30.29
C ALA A 267 -6.80 -7.86 31.77
N ARG A 268 -8.01 -7.57 32.28
CA ARG A 268 -8.44 -7.96 33.64
C ARG A 268 -8.80 -9.45 33.75
N ALA A 269 -9.43 -10.04 32.73
CA ALA A 269 -9.79 -11.45 32.72
C ALA A 269 -8.54 -12.36 32.70
N TYR A 270 -7.48 -11.97 31.99
CA TYR A 270 -6.23 -12.74 31.93
C TYR A 270 -5.53 -12.85 33.30
N ARG A 271 -5.60 -11.77 34.12
CA ARG A 271 -5.03 -11.77 35.49
C ARG A 271 -5.80 -12.70 36.44
N LYS A 272 -7.14 -12.74 36.36
CA LYS A 272 -7.96 -13.66 37.17
C LYS A 272 -7.75 -15.13 36.77
N LYS A 273 -7.66 -15.43 35.47
CA LYS A 273 -7.44 -16.80 34.97
C LYS A 273 -6.07 -17.37 35.37
N ARG A 274 -5.03 -16.54 35.46
CA ARG A 274 -3.69 -16.96 35.93
C ARG A 274 -3.72 -17.43 37.39
N TRP A 275 -4.50 -16.79 38.25
CA TRP A 275 -4.68 -17.23 39.65
C TRP A 275 -5.49 -18.51 39.76
N ILE A 276 -6.53 -18.69 38.94
CA ILE A 276 -7.33 -19.92 38.91
C ILE A 276 -6.47 -21.13 38.47
N CYS A 277 -5.67 -20.99 37.41
CA CYS A 277 -4.75 -22.05 36.99
C CYS A 277 -3.69 -22.37 38.06
N PHE A 278 -3.20 -21.37 38.78
CA PHE A 278 -2.25 -21.57 39.88
C PHE A 278 -2.84 -22.41 41.03
N PHE A 279 -4.07 -22.11 41.46
CA PHE A 279 -4.74 -22.89 42.52
C PHE A 279 -5.05 -24.33 42.09
N ILE A 280 -5.45 -24.54 40.83
CA ILE A 280 -5.68 -25.89 40.30
C ILE A 280 -4.37 -26.70 40.29
N PHE A 281 -3.26 -26.10 39.88
CA PHE A 281 -1.96 -26.77 39.89
C PHE A 281 -1.51 -27.17 41.30
N VAL A 282 -1.66 -26.26 42.29
CA VAL A 282 -1.35 -26.55 43.69
C VAL A 282 -2.23 -27.69 44.23
N PHE A 283 -3.52 -27.70 43.90
CA PHE A 283 -4.42 -28.78 44.31
C PHE A 283 -3.98 -30.15 43.77
N VAL A 284 -3.59 -30.22 42.49
CA VAL A 284 -3.09 -31.46 41.87
C VAL A 284 -1.83 -31.98 42.59
N LEU A 285 -0.91 -31.08 42.97
CA LEU A 285 0.29 -31.45 43.73
C LEU A 285 -0.02 -32.00 45.12
N VAL A 286 -1.00 -31.42 45.83
CA VAL A 286 -1.43 -31.90 47.14
C VAL A 286 -2.04 -33.30 47.04
N VAL A 287 -2.88 -33.55 46.04
CA VAL A 287 -3.46 -34.89 45.81
C VAL A 287 -2.37 -35.92 45.51
N LEU A 288 -1.40 -35.58 44.67
CA LEU A 288 -0.23 -36.43 44.41
C LEU A 288 0.57 -36.72 45.68
N ALA A 289 0.82 -35.72 46.52
CA ALA A 289 1.54 -35.90 47.78
C ALA A 289 0.79 -36.82 48.76
N ILE A 290 -0.55 -36.73 48.83
CA ILE A 290 -1.37 -37.63 49.66
C ILE A 290 -1.33 -39.07 49.12
N VAL A 291 -1.48 -39.25 47.81
CA VAL A 291 -1.43 -40.58 47.18
C VAL A 291 -0.06 -41.22 47.40
N LEU A 292 1.02 -40.46 47.20
CA LEU A 292 2.38 -40.92 47.48
C LEU A 292 2.58 -41.20 48.98
N GLY A 293 2.06 -40.36 49.87
CA GLY A 293 2.11 -40.58 51.31
C GLY A 293 1.40 -41.86 51.76
N ILE A 294 0.24 -42.19 51.16
CA ILE A 294 -0.50 -43.42 51.46
C ILE A 294 0.21 -44.65 50.87
N VAL A 295 0.79 -44.53 49.68
CA VAL A 295 1.48 -45.64 48.99
C VAL A 295 2.83 -45.94 49.62
N PHE A 296 3.59 -44.92 50.03
CA PHE A 296 4.90 -45.08 50.67
C PHE A 296 4.82 -45.18 52.20
N GLY A 297 3.75 -44.70 52.84
CA GLY A 297 3.51 -44.85 54.28
C GLY A 297 2.88 -46.19 54.69
N LYS A 298 2.58 -47.06 53.72
CA LYS A 298 2.12 -48.45 53.95
C LYS A 298 3.24 -49.49 53.78
N LYS A 299 4.51 -49.07 53.85
CA LYS A 299 5.66 -49.97 54.01
C LYS A 299 6.29 -49.76 55.38
#